data_AF-A0A7W0NLU9-F1
#
_entry.id   AF-A0A7W0NLU9-F1
#
_cell.length_a   1.000
_cell.length_b   1.000
_cell.length_c   1.000
_cell.angle_alpha   90.00
_cell.angle_beta   90.00
_cell.angle_gamma   90.00
#
_symmetry.space_group_name_H-M   'P 1'
#
loop_
_entity.id
_entity.type
_entity.pdbx_description
1 polymer ?
#
loop_
_entity_poly.entity_id
_entity_poly.type
_entity_poly.pdbx_seq_one_letter_code
_entity_poly.pdbx_strand_id
1 'polypeptide(L)'
;ADVLGTPTVVVARTDADAATLLTSDVDERDAPFVTGERTPEGFFRVTAGVESAIARGLAYAPYADLVWMETSKPDLGEAREFAAAIHAEYPGKLLAYNCSPSFNWRKHLDDATIATFQQELGTLGYKFQFITLAGFHALNESMFELARGYAETGMAAYVELQGREFALEEFGYTATRHQREVGAGYFDEVAQAVSGGTSSTLALKGSTEEAQFENGSGQEERTG
;
A
#
# COMPACT_ATOMS: atom_id res chain seq x y z
N ALA A 1 -13.97 -19.01 0.94
CA ALA A 1 -12.85 -19.89 0.59
C ALA A 1 -13.36 -21.30 0.30
N ASP A 2 -13.88 -22.01 1.31
CA ASP A 2 -14.23 -23.43 1.22
C ASP A 2 -15.23 -23.80 0.11
N VAL A 3 -16.37 -23.09 0.01
CA VAL A 3 -17.37 -23.33 -1.06
C VAL A 3 -16.79 -23.15 -2.46
N LEU A 4 -15.81 -22.25 -2.61
CA LEU A 4 -15.12 -21.97 -3.87
C LEU A 4 -13.89 -22.86 -4.09
N GLY A 5 -13.48 -23.65 -3.09
CA GLY A 5 -12.29 -24.51 -3.16
C GLY A 5 -10.98 -23.73 -3.27
N THR A 6 -10.90 -22.50 -2.75
CA THR A 6 -9.71 -21.65 -2.84
C THR A 6 -9.02 -21.45 -1.49
N PRO A 7 -7.68 -21.56 -1.40
CA PRO A 7 -6.93 -21.29 -0.17
C PRO A 7 -6.71 -19.78 0.00
N THR A 8 -7.80 -19.02 0.06
CA THR A 8 -7.74 -17.55 0.22
C THR A 8 -7.18 -17.21 1.60
N VAL A 9 -6.14 -16.38 1.64
CA VAL A 9 -5.54 -15.88 2.88
C VAL A 9 -6.54 -14.98 3.62
N VAL A 10 -6.77 -15.26 4.90
CA VAL A 10 -7.65 -14.50 5.79
C VAL A 10 -6.82 -13.72 6.81
N VAL A 11 -7.00 -12.39 6.84
CA VAL A 11 -6.37 -11.50 7.82
C VAL A 11 -7.43 -11.00 8.79
N ALA A 12 -7.27 -11.28 10.09
CA ALA A 12 -8.14 -10.75 11.13
C ALA A 12 -7.56 -9.45 11.69
N ARG A 13 -8.32 -8.36 11.54
CA ARG A 13 -7.99 -7.03 12.09
C ARG A 13 -8.72 -6.78 13.40
N THR A 14 -8.05 -6.17 14.37
CA THR A 14 -8.67 -5.56 15.56
C THR A 14 -8.38 -4.07 15.62
N ASP A 15 -9.39 -3.29 16.01
CA ASP A 15 -9.36 -1.83 16.20
C ASP A 15 -9.38 -1.42 17.69
N ALA A 16 -9.27 -2.41 18.58
CA ALA A 16 -9.44 -2.21 20.02
C ALA A 16 -8.34 -1.38 20.70
N ASP A 17 -7.24 -1.06 20.00
CA ASP A 17 -6.21 -0.13 20.49
C ASP A 17 -6.80 1.27 20.76
N ALA A 18 -7.69 1.75 19.88
CA ALA A 18 -8.25 3.09 19.95
C ALA A 18 -9.78 3.11 20.12
N ALA A 19 -10.48 2.00 19.86
CA ALA A 19 -11.93 1.93 19.96
C ALA A 19 -12.40 2.03 21.42
N THR A 20 -13.25 3.03 21.71
CA THR A 20 -13.78 3.29 23.06
C THR A 20 -15.25 2.90 23.24
N LEU A 21 -15.85 2.29 22.21
CA LEU A 21 -17.25 1.88 22.20
C LEU A 21 -17.41 0.43 21.71
N LEU A 22 -18.35 -0.29 22.31
CA LEU A 22 -18.73 -1.66 21.97
C LEU A 22 -20.25 -1.78 21.84
N THR A 23 -20.73 -2.61 20.93
CA THR A 23 -22.18 -2.77 20.66
C THR A 23 -22.93 -3.48 21.77
N SER A 24 -22.33 -4.51 22.37
CA SER A 24 -22.93 -5.32 23.42
C SER A 24 -21.85 -5.93 24.31
N ASP A 25 -22.15 -6.07 25.60
CA ASP A 25 -21.35 -6.75 26.61
C ASP A 25 -21.70 -8.24 26.76
N VAL A 26 -22.38 -8.84 25.78
CA VAL A 26 -22.85 -10.24 25.86
C VAL A 26 -21.72 -11.28 25.88
N ASP A 27 -20.55 -10.93 25.35
CA ASP A 27 -19.40 -11.82 25.29
C ASP A 27 -18.52 -11.64 26.54
N GLU A 28 -18.38 -12.70 27.35
CA GLU A 28 -17.58 -12.68 28.58
C GLU A 28 -16.11 -12.31 28.33
N ARG A 29 -15.60 -12.53 27.10
CA ARG A 29 -14.22 -12.14 26.73
C ARG A 29 -14.01 -10.64 26.66
N ASP A 30 -15.08 -9.89 26.40
CA ASP A 30 -15.05 -8.42 26.34
C ASP A 30 -15.33 -7.79 27.71
N ALA A 31 -15.93 -8.53 28.64
CA ALA A 31 -16.32 -8.04 29.96
C ALA A 31 -15.19 -7.35 30.76
N PRO A 32 -13.91 -7.81 30.75
CA PRO A 32 -12.82 -7.13 31.45
C PRO A 32 -12.57 -5.69 30.98
N PHE A 33 -12.99 -5.34 29.76
CA PHE A 33 -12.74 -4.04 29.15
C PHE A 33 -13.97 -3.11 29.22
N VAL A 34 -15.15 -3.61 29.58
CA VAL A 34 -16.38 -2.82 29.66
C VAL A 34 -16.40 -2.00 30.96
N THR A 35 -16.64 -0.69 30.85
CA THR A 35 -16.61 0.21 32.02
C THR A 35 -17.92 0.23 32.82
N GLY A 36 -19.00 -0.32 32.25
CA GLY A 36 -20.36 -0.27 32.79
C GLY A 36 -21.17 0.97 32.37
N GLU A 37 -20.55 1.94 31.70
CA GLU A 37 -21.25 3.10 31.15
C GLU A 37 -21.81 2.84 29.75
N ARG A 38 -22.90 3.55 29.42
CA ARG A 38 -23.54 3.50 28.11
C ARG A 38 -23.74 4.87 27.49
N THR A 39 -23.70 4.93 26.15
CA THR A 39 -24.06 6.12 25.38
C THR A 39 -25.58 6.20 25.14
N PRO A 40 -26.14 7.36 24.75
CA PRO A 40 -27.55 7.51 24.41
C PRO A 40 -28.02 6.58 23.27
N GLU A 41 -27.13 6.26 22.33
CA GLU A 41 -27.37 5.33 21.22
C GLU A 41 -27.41 3.87 21.68
N GLY A 42 -26.96 3.59 22.92
CA GLY A 42 -26.99 2.27 23.53
C GLY A 42 -25.65 1.52 23.51
N PHE A 43 -24.57 2.11 23.00
CA PHE A 43 -23.24 1.50 23.03
C PHE A 43 -22.67 1.45 24.44
N PHE A 44 -21.90 0.40 24.74
CA PHE A 44 -21.11 0.28 25.95
C PHE A 44 -19.79 1.03 25.78
N ARG A 45 -19.34 1.72 26.83
CA ARG A 45 -17.98 2.26 26.87
C ARG A 45 -16.99 1.17 27.25
N VAL A 46 -15.85 1.17 26.57
CA VAL A 46 -14.76 0.22 26.80
C VAL A 46 -13.42 0.91 26.98
N THR A 47 -12.53 0.27 27.72
CA THR A 47 -11.12 0.65 27.83
C THR A 47 -10.38 0.18 26.58
N ALA A 48 -9.92 1.15 25.79
CA ALA A 48 -9.10 0.90 24.61
C ALA A 48 -7.63 0.63 25.00
N GLY A 49 -6.88 -0.02 24.11
CA GLY A 49 -5.43 -0.17 24.20
C GLY A 49 -4.93 -1.55 23.79
N VAL A 50 -3.61 -1.73 23.84
CA VAL A 50 -2.92 -2.95 23.43
C VAL A 50 -3.43 -4.21 24.14
N GLU A 51 -3.79 -4.16 25.42
CA GLU A 51 -4.32 -5.31 26.16
C GLU A 51 -5.65 -5.82 25.56
N SER A 52 -6.56 -4.91 25.22
CA SER A 52 -7.84 -5.23 24.58
C SER A 52 -7.63 -5.79 23.17
N ALA A 53 -6.67 -5.23 22.43
CA ALA A 53 -6.28 -5.73 21.13
C ALA A 53 -5.63 -7.12 21.18
N ILE A 54 -4.76 -7.39 22.16
CA ILE A 54 -4.14 -8.70 22.39
C ILE A 54 -5.22 -9.75 22.66
N ALA A 55 -6.16 -9.48 23.57
CA ALA A 55 -7.24 -10.41 23.91
C ALA A 55 -8.06 -10.82 22.67
N ARG A 56 -8.41 -9.84 21.83
CA ARG A 56 -9.10 -10.08 20.55
C ARG A 56 -8.21 -10.81 19.54
N GLY A 57 -6.95 -10.41 19.41
CA GLY A 57 -5.98 -11.06 18.52
C GLY A 57 -5.80 -12.55 18.83
N LEU A 58 -5.71 -12.91 20.11
CA LEU A 58 -5.64 -14.29 20.58
C LEU A 58 -6.93 -15.07 20.27
N ALA A 59 -8.09 -14.44 20.42
CA ALA A 59 -9.38 -15.06 20.09
C ALA A 59 -9.54 -15.29 18.57
N TYR A 60 -8.99 -14.40 17.74
CA TYR A 60 -9.10 -14.50 16.28
C TYR A 60 -8.06 -15.43 15.66
N ALA A 61 -6.92 -15.63 16.32
CA ALA A 61 -5.77 -16.37 15.80
C ALA A 61 -6.11 -17.77 15.24
N PRO A 62 -6.98 -18.61 15.84
CA PRO A 62 -7.34 -19.91 15.25
C PRO A 62 -8.09 -19.84 13.92
N TYR A 63 -8.68 -18.68 13.60
CA TYR A 63 -9.58 -18.48 12.46
C TYR A 63 -8.96 -17.62 11.35
N ALA A 64 -7.69 -17.21 11.52
CA ALA A 64 -7.00 -16.33 10.59
C ALA A 64 -5.57 -16.81 10.32
N ASP A 65 -5.14 -16.62 9.07
CA ASP A 65 -3.78 -16.87 8.63
C ASP A 65 -2.83 -15.80 9.19
N LEU A 66 -3.29 -14.54 9.20
CA LEU A 66 -2.58 -13.41 9.81
C LEU A 66 -3.47 -12.64 10.80
N VAL A 67 -2.85 -12.07 11.82
CA VAL A 67 -3.51 -11.13 12.75
C VAL A 67 -2.89 -9.74 12.62
N TRP A 68 -3.74 -8.72 12.64
CA TRP A 68 -3.37 -7.31 12.54
C TRP A 68 -4.06 -6.50 13.64
N MET A 69 -3.28 -5.75 14.43
CA MET A 69 -3.78 -4.69 15.30
C MET A 69 -3.58 -3.35 14.61
N GLU A 70 -4.65 -2.57 14.41
CA GLU A 70 -4.50 -1.16 14.06
C GLU A 70 -3.94 -0.40 15.27
N THR A 71 -3.00 0.52 15.05
CA THR A 71 -2.34 1.27 16.10
C THR A 71 -2.52 2.77 15.91
N SER A 72 -2.42 3.51 17.01
CA SER A 72 -2.54 4.97 16.99
C SER A 72 -1.24 5.68 16.56
N LYS A 73 -0.09 5.00 16.62
CA LYS A 73 1.26 5.55 16.35
C LYS A 73 2.19 4.47 15.77
N PRO A 74 3.27 4.85 15.06
CA PRO A 74 4.29 3.90 14.64
C PRO A 74 5.24 3.61 15.81
N ASP A 75 4.93 2.59 16.62
CA ASP A 75 5.68 2.26 17.85
C ASP A 75 6.16 0.80 17.84
N LEU A 76 7.48 0.59 17.80
CA LEU A 76 8.08 -0.75 17.83
C LEU A 76 7.97 -1.43 19.19
N GLY A 77 7.78 -0.69 20.28
CA GLY A 77 7.55 -1.23 21.62
C GLY A 77 6.18 -1.89 21.70
N GLU A 78 5.13 -1.17 21.31
CA GLU A 78 3.76 -1.70 21.25
C GLU A 78 3.64 -2.87 20.26
N ALA A 79 4.29 -2.77 19.10
CA ALA A 79 4.35 -3.86 18.13
C ALA A 79 5.02 -5.12 18.73
N ARG A 80 6.08 -4.95 19.52
CA ARG A 80 6.78 -6.06 20.19
C ARG A 80 5.93 -6.69 21.27
N GLU A 81 5.21 -5.89 22.05
CA GLU A 81 4.30 -6.36 23.09
C GLU A 81 3.17 -7.21 22.49
N PHE A 82 2.51 -6.69 21.45
CA PHE A 82 1.46 -7.42 20.75
C PHE A 82 1.98 -8.73 20.15
N ALA A 83 3.10 -8.69 19.42
CA ALA A 83 3.68 -9.87 18.80
C ALA A 83 4.08 -10.94 19.83
N ALA A 84 4.72 -10.54 20.93
CA ALA A 84 5.12 -11.46 21.99
C ALA A 84 3.93 -12.15 22.63
N ALA A 85 2.84 -11.43 22.90
CA ALA A 85 1.63 -12.01 23.48
C ALA A 85 0.94 -12.99 22.54
N ILE A 86 0.83 -12.66 21.24
CA ILE A 86 0.26 -13.58 20.25
C ILE A 86 1.13 -14.83 20.11
N HIS A 87 2.46 -14.69 20.07
CA HIS A 87 3.38 -15.82 19.90
C HIS A 87 3.56 -16.68 21.15
N ALA A 88 3.25 -16.15 22.34
CA ALA A 88 3.24 -16.96 23.56
C ALA A 88 2.20 -18.09 23.48
N GLU A 89 1.02 -17.80 22.93
CA GLU A 89 -0.07 -18.79 22.77
C GLU A 89 -0.06 -19.47 21.40
N TYR A 90 0.32 -18.73 20.35
CA TYR A 90 0.38 -19.21 18.96
C TYR A 90 1.78 -18.98 18.36
N PRO A 91 2.79 -19.77 18.75
CA PRO A 91 4.15 -19.64 18.22
C PRO A 91 4.17 -19.66 16.69
N GLY A 92 4.81 -18.66 16.09
CA GLY A 92 4.94 -18.54 14.64
C GLY A 92 3.70 -18.02 13.90
N LYS A 93 2.63 -17.60 14.61
CA LYS A 93 1.48 -16.94 13.99
C LYS A 93 1.94 -15.70 13.20
N LEU A 94 1.59 -15.65 11.91
CA LEU A 94 1.97 -14.54 11.05
C LEU A 94 1.20 -13.28 11.44
N LEU A 95 1.88 -12.14 11.42
CA LEU A 95 1.29 -10.85 11.76
C LEU A 95 1.33 -9.92 10.55
N ALA A 96 0.43 -8.93 10.54
CA ALA A 96 0.45 -7.85 9.57
C ALA A 96 0.50 -6.48 10.24
N TYR A 97 1.16 -5.53 9.59
CA TYR A 97 1.37 -4.17 10.11
C TYR A 97 1.04 -3.12 9.06
N ASN A 98 0.21 -2.15 9.44
CA ASN A 98 -0.10 -0.98 8.63
C ASN A 98 0.93 0.14 8.91
N CYS A 99 1.83 0.37 7.97
CA CYS A 99 2.72 1.53 7.96
C CYS A 99 1.92 2.77 7.52
N SER A 100 0.99 3.21 8.36
CA SER A 100 -0.07 4.15 8.01
C SER A 100 0.45 5.56 7.63
N PRO A 101 -0.02 6.15 6.51
CA PRO A 101 0.18 7.58 6.23
C PRO A 101 -0.58 8.51 7.18
N SER A 102 -1.54 8.00 7.96
CA SER A 102 -2.19 8.79 9.02
C SER A 102 -1.23 9.12 10.16
N PHE A 103 -0.08 8.45 10.24
CA PHE A 103 0.99 8.81 11.15
C PHE A 103 1.79 9.99 10.61
N ASN A 104 2.08 10.96 11.48
CA ASN A 104 3.15 11.91 11.20
C ASN A 104 4.49 11.28 11.58
N TRP A 105 5.10 10.55 10.65
CA TRP A 105 6.30 9.71 10.89
C TRP A 105 7.44 10.46 11.58
N ARG A 106 7.88 11.60 11.05
CA ARG A 106 8.97 12.40 11.63
C ARG A 106 8.62 13.11 12.94
N LYS A 107 7.33 13.23 13.27
CA LYS A 107 6.91 13.70 14.60
C LYS A 107 7.11 12.63 15.67
N HIS A 108 7.10 11.35 15.28
CA HIS A 108 7.15 10.22 16.20
C HIS A 108 8.52 9.54 16.24
N LEU A 109 9.23 9.49 15.11
CA LEU A 109 10.44 8.71 14.92
C LEU A 109 11.55 9.54 14.28
N ASP A 110 12.80 9.22 14.62
CA ASP A 110 13.97 9.74 13.92
C ASP A 110 14.22 8.99 12.59
N ASP A 111 15.03 9.58 11.71
CA ASP A 111 15.30 9.02 10.38
C ASP A 111 16.00 7.65 10.45
N ALA A 112 16.81 7.39 11.49
CA ALA A 112 17.47 6.11 11.69
C ALA A 112 16.48 4.99 11.99
N THR A 113 15.49 5.27 12.85
CA THR A 113 14.42 4.34 13.19
C THR A 113 13.47 4.14 12.03
N ILE A 114 13.12 5.19 11.28
CA ILE A 114 12.29 5.09 10.07
C ILE A 114 12.95 4.16 9.05
N ALA A 115 14.27 4.28 8.85
CA ALA A 115 15.01 3.48 7.87
C ALA A 115 14.99 1.98 8.17
N THR A 116 14.94 1.57 9.44
CA THR A 116 14.95 0.15 9.83
C THR A 116 13.59 -0.36 10.32
N PHE A 117 12.56 0.49 10.40
CA PHE A 117 11.26 0.18 11.01
C PHE A 117 10.65 -1.12 10.49
N GLN A 118 10.58 -1.30 9.16
CA GLN A 118 10.02 -2.50 8.56
C GLN A 118 10.87 -3.76 8.77
N GLN A 119 12.19 -3.61 8.84
CA GLN A 119 13.11 -4.71 9.09
C GLN A 119 12.93 -5.22 10.52
N GLU A 120 12.87 -4.30 11.50
CA GLU A 120 12.60 -4.60 12.90
C GLU A 120 11.24 -5.30 13.07
N LEU A 121 10.17 -4.76 12.48
CA LEU A 121 8.85 -5.43 12.44
C LEU A 121 8.93 -6.85 11.85
N GLY A 122 9.73 -7.03 10.79
CA GLY A 122 9.97 -8.32 10.16
C GLY A 122 10.55 -9.36 11.13
N THR A 123 11.44 -8.94 12.04
CA THR A 123 12.02 -9.82 13.08
C THR A 123 10.99 -10.25 14.13
N LEU A 124 9.96 -9.44 14.35
CA LEU A 124 8.87 -9.70 15.32
C LEU A 124 7.75 -10.59 14.76
N GLY A 125 7.81 -10.97 13.48
CA GLY A 125 6.80 -11.81 12.84
C GLY A 125 5.74 -11.07 12.00
N TYR A 126 5.88 -9.75 11.82
CA TYR A 126 5.07 -8.98 10.87
C TYR A 126 5.54 -9.25 9.43
N LYS A 127 4.94 -10.27 8.81
CA LYS A 127 5.34 -10.77 7.49
C LYS A 127 4.57 -10.14 6.32
N PHE A 128 3.47 -9.45 6.62
CA PHE A 128 2.77 -8.61 5.66
C PHE A 128 2.77 -7.17 6.15
N GLN A 129 3.45 -6.28 5.44
CA GLN A 129 3.58 -4.87 5.81
C GLN A 129 3.16 -4.02 4.62
N PHE A 130 2.34 -3.00 4.86
CA PHE A 130 1.73 -2.22 3.77
C PHE A 130 1.51 -0.77 4.18
N ILE A 131 1.56 0.13 3.20
CA ILE A 131 1.21 1.54 3.35
C ILE A 131 -0.17 1.73 2.69
N THR A 132 -1.21 1.87 3.52
CA THR A 132 -2.61 1.90 3.04
C THR A 132 -2.91 2.98 2.00
N LEU A 133 -2.46 4.21 2.24
CA LEU A 133 -2.79 5.37 1.41
C LEU A 133 -1.64 5.83 0.49
N ALA A 134 -0.68 4.96 0.18
CA ALA A 134 0.46 5.32 -0.67
C ALA A 134 0.01 5.87 -2.04
N GLY A 135 -0.94 5.19 -2.69
CA GLY A 135 -1.47 5.63 -3.98
C GLY A 135 -2.21 6.96 -3.93
N PHE A 136 -2.97 7.21 -2.84
CA PHE A 136 -3.67 8.49 -2.66
C PHE A 136 -2.67 9.65 -2.54
N HIS A 137 -1.64 9.51 -1.70
CA HIS A 137 -0.64 10.56 -1.52
C HIS A 137 0.18 10.79 -2.79
N ALA A 138 0.70 9.75 -3.43
CA ALA A 138 1.51 9.87 -4.64
C ALA A 138 0.73 10.49 -5.81
N LEU A 139 -0.53 10.09 -6.01
CA LEU A 139 -1.37 10.62 -7.10
C LEU A 139 -1.71 12.09 -6.89
N ASN A 140 -2.15 12.47 -5.67
CA ASN A 140 -2.57 13.84 -5.42
C ASN A 140 -1.40 14.82 -5.40
N GLU A 141 -0.27 14.42 -4.80
CA GLU A 141 0.92 15.26 -4.72
C GLU A 141 1.52 15.52 -6.10
N SER A 142 1.81 14.47 -6.88
CA SER A 142 2.39 14.61 -8.22
C SER A 142 1.52 15.46 -9.16
N MET A 143 0.20 15.25 -9.13
CA MET A 143 -0.73 16.04 -9.95
C MET A 143 -0.83 17.50 -9.48
N PHE A 144 -0.80 17.74 -8.17
CA PHE A 144 -0.81 19.09 -7.62
C PHE A 144 0.46 19.85 -8.00
N GLU A 145 1.63 19.22 -7.88
CA GLU A 145 2.90 19.81 -8.31
C GLU A 145 2.90 20.14 -9.81
N LEU A 146 2.46 19.20 -10.65
CA LEU A 146 2.36 19.40 -12.09
C LEU A 146 1.38 20.53 -12.43
N ALA A 147 0.18 20.54 -11.86
CA ALA A 147 -0.82 21.56 -12.14
C ALA A 147 -0.35 22.96 -11.72
N ARG A 148 0.30 23.08 -10.56
CA ARG A 148 0.90 24.33 -10.09
C ARG A 148 2.02 24.80 -11.04
N GLY A 149 2.97 23.91 -11.36
CA GLY A 149 4.06 24.23 -12.29
C GLY A 149 3.54 24.62 -13.67
N TYR A 150 2.56 23.90 -14.19
CA TYR A 150 1.97 24.18 -15.49
C TYR A 150 1.24 25.54 -15.53
N ALA A 151 0.59 25.94 -14.42
CA ALA A 151 -0.01 27.26 -14.30
C ALA A 151 1.03 28.40 -14.32
N GLU A 152 2.25 28.14 -13.85
CA GLU A 152 3.34 29.12 -13.74
C GLU A 152 4.20 29.19 -15.02
N THR A 153 4.58 28.03 -15.59
CA THR A 153 5.59 27.92 -16.67
C THR A 153 5.12 27.14 -17.90
N GLY A 154 3.85 26.68 -17.92
CA GLY A 154 3.27 25.96 -19.05
C GLY A 154 4.02 24.68 -19.39
N MET A 155 4.33 24.48 -20.67
CA MET A 155 4.97 23.26 -21.17
C MET A 155 6.32 22.93 -20.51
N ALA A 156 7.04 23.93 -19.97
CA ALA A 156 8.31 23.67 -19.29
C ALA A 156 8.12 22.71 -18.09
N ALA A 157 7.06 22.88 -17.29
CA ALA A 157 6.75 21.98 -16.19
C ALA A 157 6.43 20.54 -16.64
N TYR A 158 5.76 20.38 -17.79
CA TYR A 158 5.49 19.06 -18.34
C TYR A 158 6.75 18.39 -18.90
N VAL A 159 7.62 19.16 -19.56
CA VAL A 159 8.91 18.66 -20.06
C VAL A 159 9.84 18.24 -18.92
N GLU A 160 9.79 18.90 -17.76
CA GLU A 160 10.51 18.44 -16.56
C GLU A 160 10.01 17.07 -16.08
N LEU A 161 8.70 16.83 -16.07
CA LEU A 161 8.12 15.52 -15.76
C LEU A 161 8.61 14.47 -16.76
N GLN A 162 8.51 14.74 -18.06
CA GLN A 162 8.98 13.82 -19.11
C GLN A 162 10.49 13.55 -19.02
N GLY A 163 11.29 14.57 -18.69
CA GLY A 163 12.72 14.43 -18.47
C GLY A 163 13.03 13.49 -17.30
N ARG A 164 12.23 13.53 -16.22
CA ARG A 164 12.33 12.57 -15.11
C ARG A 164 11.92 11.17 -15.53
N GLU A 165 10.89 11.00 -16.36
CA GLU A 165 10.51 9.69 -16.91
C GLU A 165 11.66 9.05 -17.69
N PHE A 166 12.31 9.79 -18.59
CA PHE A 166 13.49 9.30 -19.32
C PHE A 166 14.65 8.91 -18.38
N ALA A 167 14.93 9.72 -17.36
CA ALA A 167 15.98 9.41 -16.39
C ALA A 167 15.68 8.14 -15.57
N LEU A 168 14.40 7.81 -15.36
CA LEU A 168 14.00 6.61 -14.63
C LEU A 168 14.11 5.33 -15.49
N GLU A 169 14.28 5.42 -16.80
CA GLU A 169 14.42 4.25 -17.68
C GLU A 169 15.65 3.40 -17.32
N GLU A 170 16.74 4.01 -16.81
CA GLU A 170 17.94 3.28 -16.36
C GLU A 170 17.64 2.34 -15.17
N PHE A 171 16.58 2.63 -14.40
CA PHE A 171 16.12 1.83 -13.28
C PHE A 171 14.95 0.89 -13.64
N GLY A 172 14.59 0.80 -14.93
CA GLY A 172 13.55 -0.10 -15.44
C GLY A 172 12.17 0.51 -15.57
N TYR A 173 12.01 1.84 -15.49
CA TYR A 173 10.75 2.50 -15.85
C TYR A 173 10.48 2.38 -17.36
N THR A 174 9.24 2.08 -17.76
CA THR A 174 8.90 1.84 -19.18
C THR A 174 7.78 2.73 -19.72
N ALA A 175 7.04 3.41 -18.85
CA ALA A 175 5.80 4.07 -19.23
C ALA A 175 5.98 5.39 -20.02
N THR A 176 7.22 5.87 -20.21
CA THR A 176 7.52 6.93 -21.18
C THR A 176 6.99 6.57 -22.58
N ARG A 177 7.06 5.27 -22.93
CA ARG A 177 6.48 4.68 -24.13
C ARG A 177 5.08 4.16 -23.82
N HIS A 178 4.17 5.09 -23.62
CA HIS A 178 2.83 4.83 -23.11
C HIS A 178 1.94 4.00 -24.07
N GLN A 179 2.16 4.04 -25.39
CA GLN A 179 1.40 3.21 -26.34
C GLN A 179 1.73 1.73 -26.13
N ARG A 180 3.03 1.40 -26.05
CA ARG A 180 3.48 0.06 -25.67
C ARG A 180 2.96 -0.33 -24.28
N GLU A 181 3.07 0.56 -23.29
CA GLU A 181 2.72 0.26 -21.90
C GLU A 181 1.25 -0.15 -21.72
N VAL A 182 0.34 0.47 -22.48
CA VAL A 182 -1.10 0.10 -22.48
C VAL A 182 -1.44 -1.07 -23.43
N GLY A 183 -0.42 -1.69 -24.04
CA GLY A 183 -0.57 -2.93 -24.80
C GLY A 183 -0.87 -2.74 -26.29
N ALA A 184 -0.57 -1.60 -26.91
CA ALA A 184 -0.78 -1.41 -28.35
C ALA A 184 -0.11 -2.52 -29.18
N GLY A 185 1.14 -2.88 -28.85
CA GLY A 185 1.86 -3.97 -29.52
C GLY A 185 1.24 -5.36 -29.28
N TYR A 186 0.67 -5.59 -28.10
CA TYR A 186 -0.05 -6.84 -27.83
C TYR A 186 -1.29 -6.96 -28.73
N PHE A 187 -2.05 -5.88 -28.91
CA PHE A 187 -3.22 -5.89 -29.79
C PHE A 187 -2.84 -5.94 -31.28
N ASP A 188 -1.68 -5.40 -31.67
CA ASP A 188 -1.14 -5.57 -33.03
C ASP A 188 -0.83 -7.05 -33.31
N GLU A 189 -0.22 -7.78 -32.38
CA GLU A 189 0.02 -9.22 -32.52
C GLU A 189 -1.29 -10.03 -32.61
N VAL A 190 -2.31 -9.66 -31.84
CA VAL A 190 -3.65 -10.25 -31.96
C VAL A 190 -4.22 -10.00 -33.37
N ALA A 191 -4.11 -8.77 -33.89
CA ALA A 191 -4.57 -8.44 -35.23
C ALA A 191 -3.80 -9.20 -36.32
N GLN A 192 -2.49 -9.38 -36.14
CA GLN A 192 -1.67 -10.18 -37.04
C GLN A 192 -2.04 -11.65 -37.02
N ALA A 193 -2.25 -12.24 -35.84
CA ALA A 193 -2.68 -13.63 -35.70
C ALA A 193 -4.03 -13.88 -36.38
N VAL A 194 -5.02 -12.99 -36.18
CA VAL A 194 -6.35 -13.09 -36.79
C VAL A 194 -6.32 -12.91 -38.31
N SER A 195 -5.47 -12.01 -38.80
CA SER A 195 -5.36 -11.74 -40.24
C SER A 195 -4.41 -12.68 -40.99
N GLY A 196 -3.71 -13.60 -40.30
CA GLY A 196 -2.66 -14.40 -40.92
C GLY A 196 -1.46 -13.58 -41.38
N GLY A 197 -1.17 -12.46 -40.70
CA GLY A 197 -0.04 -11.57 -40.97
C GLY A 197 -0.29 -10.51 -42.05
N THR A 198 -1.54 -10.33 -42.51
CA THR A 198 -1.87 -9.41 -43.61
C THR A 198 -2.56 -8.11 -43.15
N SER A 199 -2.57 -7.81 -41.85
CA SER A 199 -3.19 -6.60 -41.33
C SER A 199 -2.45 -5.35 -41.82
N SER A 200 -3.20 -4.38 -42.36
CA SER A 200 -2.68 -3.09 -42.81
C SER A 200 -2.98 -1.94 -41.85
N THR A 201 -3.63 -2.22 -40.72
CA THR A 201 -4.13 -1.21 -39.77
C THR A 201 -3.55 -1.40 -38.38
N LEU A 202 -2.28 -1.81 -38.30
CA LEU A 202 -1.56 -1.92 -37.03
C LEU A 202 -1.29 -0.52 -36.45
N ALA A 203 -1.23 -0.43 -35.13
CA ALA A 203 -1.18 0.82 -34.40
C ALA A 203 0.25 1.33 -34.16
N LEU A 204 1.21 0.45 -33.84
CA LEU A 204 2.56 0.87 -33.46
C LEU A 204 3.42 1.28 -34.65
N LYS A 205 3.34 0.54 -35.75
CA LYS A 205 4.12 0.83 -36.96
C LYS A 205 3.68 2.17 -37.56
N GLY A 206 4.61 3.11 -37.67
CA GLY A 206 4.34 4.47 -38.12
C GLY A 206 3.77 5.39 -37.03
N SER A 207 3.75 4.98 -35.77
CA SER A 207 3.35 5.82 -34.64
C SER A 207 4.43 6.86 -34.30
N THR A 208 4.04 7.93 -33.60
CA THR A 208 5.01 8.91 -33.07
C THR A 208 5.91 8.30 -32.00
N GLU A 209 5.44 7.26 -31.29
CA GLU A 209 6.24 6.53 -30.31
C GLU A 209 7.41 5.81 -30.99
N GLU A 210 7.14 5.04 -32.06
CA GLU A 210 8.18 4.40 -32.89
C GLU A 210 9.18 5.45 -33.41
N ALA A 211 8.67 6.54 -33.98
CA ALA A 211 9.50 7.55 -34.64
C ALA A 211 10.38 8.39 -33.69
N GLN A 212 9.91 8.69 -32.48
CA GLN A 212 10.56 9.66 -31.58
C GLN A 212 11.19 9.03 -30.33
N PHE A 213 10.88 7.77 -30.01
CA PHE A 213 11.30 7.13 -28.77
C PHE A 213 12.13 5.84 -28.99
N GLU A 214 12.25 5.29 -30.21
CA GLU A 214 13.07 4.10 -30.47
C GLU A 214 14.56 4.40 -30.73
N ASN A 215 14.90 5.61 -31.20
CA ASN A 215 16.29 6.03 -31.37
C ASN A 215 16.73 6.87 -30.16
N GLY A 216 17.45 6.24 -29.24
CA GLY A 216 18.01 6.91 -28.07
C GLY A 216 18.86 8.13 -28.45
N SER A 217 18.76 9.18 -27.61
CA SER A 217 19.58 10.39 -27.57
C SER A 217 19.38 11.43 -28.68
N GLY A 218 18.45 12.36 -28.45
CA GLY A 218 18.53 13.72 -29.00
C GLY A 218 19.65 14.57 -28.35
N GLN A 219 20.85 14.01 -28.18
CA GLN A 219 22.07 14.83 -28.06
C GLN A 219 22.62 15.01 -29.47
N GLU A 220 22.03 15.95 -30.21
CA GLU A 220 22.70 16.52 -31.38
C GLU A 220 23.97 17.23 -30.88
N GLU A 221 25.10 16.75 -31.40
CA GLU A 221 26.38 17.45 -31.40
C GLU A 221 26.17 18.92 -31.81
N ARG A 222 26.31 19.85 -30.86
CA ARG A 222 26.60 21.25 -31.21
C ARG A 222 28.06 21.32 -31.66
N THR A 223 28.30 20.94 -32.91
CA THR A 223 29.44 21.45 -33.68
C THR A 223 29.05 22.80 -34.27
N GLY A 224 29.75 23.86 -33.87
CA GLY A 224 29.64 25.20 -34.42
C GLY A 224 30.00 26.30 -33.42
#